data_AF-A0A7X7RL05-F1
#
_entry.id   AF-A0A7X7RL05-F1
#
_cell.length_a   1.000
_cell.length_b   1.000
_cell.length_c   1.000
_cell.angle_alpha   90.00
_cell.angle_beta   90.00
_cell.angle_gamma   90.00
#
_symmetry.space_group_name_H-M   'P 1'
#
loop_
_entity.id
_entity.type
_entity.pdbx_description
1 polymer ?
#
loop_
_entity_poly.entity_id
_entity_poly.type
_entity_poly.pdbx_seq_one_letter_code
_entity_poly.pdbx_strand_id
1 'polypeptide(L)'
;MSQSLLLTIVILLLLLAERLGAFYFTRQAWSCAFIRRCALLHPNTISLIRIPMGSVSVLLISQGLWTCGILWFAFWMITDLTDGTIARNCDLSTEKGKWLDPLSDKCMYFPCLLYLSLGQSIHPEVRLNLWGVLAFIGIDTLGQFSRLFSKKKAANSFGKAKTALVTILLSATALYHLEPLSLINSNVVGYMLFSCVLLAFLSVYCKVIPDFWYANTLTFANFLCGLAATWVVCRHSYFTLGFVLIFIGQFFDLFDGRLARKFGSTKRGAFFDDVADATSFGLAVGCVIFRGLSYGNSVVPPWLAVLCAIFYTTCLIYRLYRFLRPTRQYPKGVFQGLPSPAGALLACSGVLVGIMYSHPLSSIFSALLVLLSSCLMVSNIPYRHFGQSLWPAFPVTVKLLLLVVLTVFVNIMLVKRRDWEFAFVWFCMLISTLYAFFAVASRKQLAE
;
A
#
# COMPACT_ATOMS: atom_id res chain seq x y z
N MET A 1 -30.67 5.50 25.33
CA MET A 1 -29.99 5.03 24.11
C MET A 1 -29.54 6.26 23.36
N SER A 2 -28.26 6.37 23.01
CA SER A 2 -27.76 7.58 22.34
C SER A 2 -28.36 7.71 20.94
N GLN A 3 -28.54 8.93 20.43
CA GLN A 3 -29.22 9.18 19.15
C GLN A 3 -28.43 8.53 18.00
N SER A 4 -27.10 8.55 18.08
CA SER A 4 -26.23 7.88 17.11
C SER A 4 -26.40 6.36 17.12
N LEU A 5 -26.56 5.75 18.31
CA LEU A 5 -26.74 4.31 18.46
C LEU A 5 -28.11 3.85 17.95
N LEU A 6 -29.17 4.62 18.22
CA LEU A 6 -30.50 4.37 17.63
C LEU A 6 -30.43 4.42 16.11
N LEU A 7 -29.80 5.45 15.54
CA LEU A 7 -29.68 5.60 14.09
C LEU A 7 -28.94 4.42 13.47
N THR A 8 -27.84 4.00 14.10
CA THR A 8 -27.03 2.86 13.65
C THR A 8 -27.83 1.57 13.67
N ILE A 9 -28.61 1.32 14.73
CA ILE A 9 -29.51 0.16 14.82
C ILE A 9 -30.56 0.20 13.70
N VAL A 10 -31.19 1.35 13.45
CA VAL A 10 -32.20 1.51 12.39
C VAL A 10 -31.59 1.20 11.02
N ILE A 11 -30.39 1.71 10.72
CA ILE A 11 -29.68 1.45 9.47
C ILE A 11 -29.35 -0.04 9.32
N LEU A 12 -28.89 -0.69 10.40
CA LEU A 12 -28.59 -2.13 10.40
C LEU A 12 -29.85 -2.98 10.20
N LEU A 13 -30.98 -2.59 10.81
CA LEU A 13 -32.27 -3.26 10.60
C LEU A 13 -32.79 -3.08 9.17
N LEU A 14 -32.66 -1.87 8.61
CA LEU A 14 -32.99 -1.60 7.20
C LEU A 14 -32.15 -2.48 6.27
N LEU A 15 -30.84 -2.56 6.51
CA LEU A 15 -29.93 -3.42 5.74
C LEU A 15 -30.31 -4.90 5.88
N LEU A 16 -30.58 -5.37 7.10
CA LEU A 16 -30.97 -6.77 7.34
C LEU A 16 -32.29 -7.12 6.63
N ALA A 17 -33.31 -6.28 6.78
CA ALA A 17 -34.61 -6.46 6.15
C ALA A 17 -34.48 -6.49 4.63
N GLU A 18 -33.69 -5.57 4.07
CA GLU A 18 -33.44 -5.51 2.63
C GLU A 18 -32.66 -6.75 2.14
N ARG A 19 -31.58 -7.17 2.83
CA ARG A 19 -30.80 -8.37 2.46
C ARG A 19 -31.65 -9.64 2.48
N LEU A 20 -32.48 -9.82 3.50
CA LEU A 20 -33.39 -10.97 3.62
C LEU A 20 -34.48 -10.92 2.54
N GLY A 21 -35.11 -9.77 2.35
CA GLY A 21 -36.15 -9.57 1.34
C GLY A 21 -35.63 -9.79 -0.08
N ALA A 22 -34.55 -9.11 -0.46
CA ALA A 22 -33.94 -9.26 -1.78
C ALA A 22 -33.53 -10.71 -2.06
N PHE A 23 -32.93 -11.40 -1.09
CA PHE A 23 -32.55 -12.80 -1.25
C PHE A 23 -33.76 -13.74 -1.41
N TYR A 24 -34.81 -13.52 -0.62
CA TYR A 24 -36.03 -14.32 -0.66
C TYR A 24 -36.79 -14.13 -1.98
N PHE A 25 -37.07 -12.89 -2.36
CA PHE A 25 -37.85 -12.58 -3.57
C PHE A 25 -37.08 -12.94 -4.85
N THR A 26 -35.79 -12.63 -4.96
CA THR A 26 -35.04 -12.88 -6.20
C THR A 26 -34.73 -14.36 -6.46
N ARG A 27 -34.99 -15.26 -5.50
CA ARG A 27 -34.88 -16.73 -5.71
C ARG A 27 -36.13 -17.35 -6.33
N GLN A 28 -37.27 -16.67 -6.24
CA GLN A 28 -38.54 -17.21 -6.73
C GLN A 28 -38.76 -16.82 -8.19
N ALA A 29 -39.08 -17.81 -9.03
CA ALA A 29 -39.26 -17.61 -10.46
C ALA A 29 -40.40 -16.61 -10.78
N TRP A 30 -41.50 -16.64 -10.01
CA TRP A 30 -42.61 -15.69 -10.15
C TRP A 30 -42.15 -14.25 -9.90
N SER A 31 -41.39 -14.02 -8.83
CA SER A 31 -40.90 -12.71 -8.43
C SER A 31 -39.95 -12.13 -9.48
N CYS A 32 -39.02 -12.94 -10.02
CA CYS A 32 -38.20 -12.50 -11.15
C CYS A 32 -39.03 -12.20 -12.41
N ALA A 33 -40.07 -12.98 -12.70
CA ALA A 33 -40.97 -12.69 -13.82
C ALA A 33 -41.74 -11.37 -13.64
N PHE A 34 -42.14 -11.05 -12.40
CA PHE A 34 -42.76 -9.77 -12.06
C PHE A 34 -41.76 -8.60 -12.21
N ILE A 35 -40.54 -8.74 -11.68
CA ILE A 35 -39.50 -7.71 -11.79
C ILE A 35 -39.17 -7.42 -13.26
N ARG A 36 -39.09 -8.45 -14.12
CA ARG A 36 -38.87 -8.28 -15.56
C ARG A 36 -39.95 -7.46 -16.26
N ARG A 37 -41.20 -7.47 -15.75
CA ARG A 37 -42.32 -6.69 -16.31
C ARG A 37 -42.38 -5.26 -15.77
N CYS A 38 -41.80 -5.02 -14.61
CA CYS A 38 -41.92 -3.75 -13.90
C CYS A 38 -40.69 -2.86 -14.14
N ALA A 39 -40.82 -1.87 -15.03
CA ALA A 39 -39.71 -1.01 -15.45
C ALA A 39 -39.04 -0.25 -14.29
N LEU A 40 -39.79 0.08 -13.22
CA LEU A 40 -39.26 0.76 -12.02
C LEU A 40 -38.32 -0.12 -11.19
N LEU A 41 -38.55 -1.44 -11.19
CA LEU A 41 -37.73 -2.41 -10.46
C LEU A 41 -36.54 -2.91 -11.29
N HIS A 42 -36.41 -2.43 -12.53
CA HIS A 42 -35.28 -2.76 -13.36
C HIS A 42 -33.99 -2.16 -12.76
N PRO A 43 -32.87 -2.91 -12.68
CA PRO A 43 -31.62 -2.44 -12.07
C PRO A 43 -31.16 -1.06 -12.58
N ASN A 44 -31.13 -0.87 -13.90
CA ASN A 44 -30.76 0.43 -14.48
C ASN A 44 -31.65 1.60 -14.03
N THR A 45 -32.94 1.36 -13.81
CA THR A 45 -33.88 2.41 -13.38
C THR A 45 -33.59 2.78 -11.93
N ILE A 46 -33.33 1.79 -11.07
CA ILE A 46 -32.91 2.00 -9.68
C ILE A 46 -31.62 2.84 -9.65
N SER A 47 -30.62 2.47 -10.45
CA SER A 47 -29.36 3.22 -10.57
C SER A 47 -29.58 4.66 -11.07
N LEU A 48 -30.49 4.90 -12.01
CA LEU A 48 -30.82 6.25 -12.49
C LEU A 48 -31.48 7.11 -11.40
N ILE A 49 -32.47 6.57 -10.69
CA ILE A 49 -33.20 7.29 -9.64
C ILE A 49 -32.26 7.70 -8.50
N ARG A 50 -31.22 6.88 -8.24
CA ARG A 50 -30.24 7.13 -7.18
C ARG A 50 -29.30 8.32 -7.46
N ILE A 51 -29.07 8.69 -8.73
CA ILE A 51 -28.13 9.77 -9.11
C ILE A 51 -28.35 11.09 -8.33
N PRO A 52 -29.56 11.69 -8.29
CA PRO A 52 -29.78 12.93 -7.56
C PRO A 52 -29.77 12.77 -6.03
N MET A 53 -29.86 11.55 -5.50
CA MET A 53 -30.17 11.31 -4.09
C MET A 53 -29.05 11.72 -3.12
N GLY A 54 -27.80 11.64 -3.56
CA GLY A 54 -26.67 12.20 -2.80
C GLY A 54 -26.78 13.71 -2.60
N SER A 55 -27.26 14.43 -3.62
CA SER A 55 -27.49 15.88 -3.52
C SER A 55 -28.67 16.19 -2.60
N VAL A 56 -29.73 15.37 -2.64
CA VAL A 56 -30.87 15.49 -1.71
C VAL A 56 -30.43 15.29 -0.26
N SER A 57 -29.57 14.31 0.01
CA SER A 57 -28.96 14.12 1.35
C SER A 57 -28.22 15.38 1.81
N VAL A 58 -27.43 16.00 0.92
CA VAL A 58 -26.72 17.25 1.24
C VAL A 58 -27.71 18.38 1.53
N LEU A 59 -28.79 18.52 0.75
CA LEU A 59 -29.81 19.55 0.97
C LEU A 59 -30.44 19.40 2.36
N LEU A 60 -30.83 18.20 2.76
CA LEU A 60 -31.37 17.92 4.10
C LEU A 60 -30.38 18.29 5.20
N ILE A 61 -29.12 17.88 5.04
CA ILE A 61 -28.05 18.17 6.02
C ILE A 61 -27.78 19.68 6.09
N SER A 62 -27.80 20.38 4.96
CA SER A 62 -27.57 21.84 4.90
C SER A 62 -28.65 22.65 5.63
N GLN A 63 -29.86 22.10 5.74
CA GLN A 63 -30.96 22.66 6.53
C GLN A 63 -30.89 22.30 8.02
N GLY A 64 -29.84 21.58 8.45
CA GLY A 64 -29.68 21.10 9.83
C GLY A 64 -30.39 19.78 10.12
N LEU A 65 -31.08 19.17 9.14
CA LEU A 65 -31.79 17.89 9.30
C LEU A 65 -30.86 16.69 9.13
N TRP A 66 -29.81 16.61 9.96
CA TRP A 66 -28.76 15.58 9.89
C TRP A 66 -29.31 14.16 9.93
N THR A 67 -30.22 13.87 10.87
CA THR A 67 -30.81 12.54 11.03
C THR A 67 -31.56 12.09 9.75
N CYS A 68 -32.36 12.98 9.17
CA CYS A 68 -33.08 12.70 7.92
C CYS A 68 -32.12 12.52 6.74
N GLY A 69 -31.10 13.38 6.63
CA GLY A 69 -30.10 13.29 5.57
C GLY A 69 -29.28 11.99 5.62
N ILE A 70 -28.89 11.55 6.82
CA ILE A 70 -28.17 10.28 7.03
C ILE A 70 -29.07 9.09 6.71
N LEU A 71 -30.32 9.07 7.17
CA LEU A 71 -31.26 7.99 6.85
C LEU A 71 -31.56 7.93 5.34
N TRP A 72 -31.73 9.07 4.69
CA TRP A 72 -31.93 9.16 3.25
C TRP A 72 -30.73 8.60 2.48
N PHE A 73 -29.52 9.01 2.88
CA PHE A 73 -28.29 8.52 2.29
C PHE A 73 -28.15 7.00 2.48
N ALA A 74 -28.35 6.53 3.71
CA ALA A 74 -28.23 5.12 4.06
C ALA A 74 -29.24 4.25 3.30
N PHE A 75 -30.49 4.67 3.20
CA PHE A 75 -31.53 3.97 2.43
C PHE A 75 -31.08 3.75 0.98
N TRP A 76 -30.68 4.81 0.30
CA TRP A 76 -30.28 4.72 -1.11
C TRP A 76 -28.94 3.98 -1.31
N MET A 77 -28.01 4.06 -0.35
CA MET A 77 -26.79 3.25 -0.37
C MET A 77 -27.08 1.75 -0.18
N ILE A 78 -28.06 1.39 0.64
CA ILE A 78 -28.48 0.00 0.81
C ILE A 78 -29.13 -0.53 -0.48
N THR A 79 -29.93 0.30 -1.18
CA THR A 79 -30.58 -0.12 -2.43
C THR A 79 -29.61 -0.44 -3.58
N ASP A 80 -28.37 0.07 -3.55
CA ASP A 80 -27.31 -0.35 -4.48
C ASP A 80 -27.00 -1.83 -4.40
N LEU A 81 -27.08 -2.39 -3.19
CA LEU A 81 -26.86 -3.81 -3.04
C LEU A 81 -28.02 -4.63 -3.64
N THR A 82 -29.21 -4.03 -3.82
CA THR A 82 -30.42 -4.66 -4.38
C THR A 82 -30.38 -4.72 -5.91
N ASP A 83 -29.93 -3.65 -6.57
CA ASP A 83 -29.82 -3.63 -8.03
C ASP A 83 -28.89 -4.76 -8.54
N GLY A 84 -27.80 -5.00 -7.83
CA GLY A 84 -26.81 -6.00 -8.17
C GLY A 84 -27.26 -7.43 -7.87
N THR A 85 -28.16 -7.66 -6.91
CA THR A 85 -28.76 -8.98 -6.67
C THR A 85 -29.84 -9.27 -7.70
N ILE A 86 -30.70 -8.29 -8.02
CA ILE A 86 -31.72 -8.41 -9.06
C ILE A 86 -31.07 -8.70 -10.42
N ALA A 87 -30.03 -7.94 -10.79
CA ALA A 87 -29.34 -8.12 -12.07
C ALA A 87 -28.73 -9.53 -12.23
N ARG A 88 -28.21 -10.11 -11.14
CA ARG A 88 -27.59 -11.45 -11.13
C ARG A 88 -28.60 -12.59 -11.07
N ASN A 89 -29.62 -12.47 -10.23
CA ASN A 89 -30.55 -13.58 -9.97
C ASN A 89 -31.71 -13.63 -10.98
N CYS A 90 -32.08 -12.49 -11.58
CA CYS A 90 -33.16 -12.42 -12.56
C CYS A 90 -32.67 -12.24 -14.02
N ASP A 91 -31.36 -12.42 -14.28
CA ASP A 91 -30.70 -12.29 -15.59
C ASP A 91 -30.94 -10.94 -16.30
N LEU A 92 -30.94 -9.84 -15.54
CA LEU A 92 -31.19 -8.48 -16.05
C LEU A 92 -29.90 -7.66 -16.22
N SER A 93 -28.75 -8.32 -16.35
CA SER A 93 -27.46 -7.62 -16.52
C SER A 93 -27.35 -6.99 -17.92
N THR A 94 -27.04 -5.68 -17.98
CA THR A 94 -26.91 -4.94 -19.25
C THR A 94 -25.56 -4.24 -19.38
N GLU A 95 -25.10 -4.00 -20.62
CA GLU A 95 -23.90 -3.17 -20.89
C GLU A 95 -24.04 -1.75 -20.31
N LYS A 96 -25.24 -1.16 -20.43
CA LYS A 96 -25.55 0.16 -19.88
C LYS A 96 -25.46 0.17 -18.35
N GLY A 97 -26.01 -0.84 -17.67
CA GLY A 97 -25.93 -0.99 -16.21
C GLY A 97 -24.50 -1.04 -15.70
N LYS A 98 -23.62 -1.82 -16.35
CA LYS A 98 -22.19 -1.92 -15.97
C LYS A 98 -21.45 -0.56 -15.93
N TRP A 99 -21.92 0.43 -16.69
CA TRP A 99 -21.40 1.79 -16.67
C TRP A 99 -22.17 2.71 -15.72
N LEU A 100 -23.49 2.56 -15.70
CA LEU A 100 -24.43 3.39 -14.94
C LEU A 100 -24.33 3.16 -13.42
N ASP A 101 -24.28 1.93 -12.94
CA ASP A 101 -24.27 1.63 -11.50
C ASP A 101 -23.07 2.32 -10.81
N PRO A 102 -21.82 2.16 -11.30
CA PRO A 102 -20.69 2.86 -10.70
C PRO A 102 -20.65 4.38 -10.97
N LEU A 103 -21.47 4.91 -11.88
CA LEU A 103 -21.67 6.36 -12.00
C LEU A 103 -22.61 6.83 -10.89
N SER A 104 -23.71 6.10 -10.69
CA SER A 104 -24.69 6.39 -9.65
C SER A 104 -24.06 6.39 -8.25
N ASP A 105 -23.17 5.43 -7.97
CA ASP A 105 -22.37 5.41 -6.73
C ASP A 105 -21.63 6.73 -6.50
N LYS A 106 -20.97 7.26 -7.53
CA LYS A 106 -20.21 8.51 -7.45
C LYS A 106 -21.10 9.70 -7.16
N CYS A 107 -22.24 9.77 -7.82
CA CYS A 107 -23.23 10.82 -7.61
C CYS A 107 -23.83 10.76 -6.19
N MET A 108 -23.83 9.59 -5.53
CA MET A 108 -24.23 9.47 -4.14
C MET A 108 -23.22 10.11 -3.18
N TYR A 109 -21.92 9.79 -3.28
CA TYR A 109 -20.94 10.26 -2.30
C TYR A 109 -20.21 11.57 -2.66
N PHE A 110 -20.10 11.95 -3.94
CA PHE A 110 -19.38 13.18 -4.33
C PHE A 110 -20.00 14.46 -3.73
N PRO A 111 -21.33 14.68 -3.78
CA PRO A 111 -21.92 15.86 -3.14
C PRO A 111 -21.67 15.88 -1.63
N CYS A 112 -21.80 14.73 -0.97
CA CYS A 112 -21.56 14.59 0.47
C CYS A 112 -20.10 14.91 0.85
N LEU A 113 -19.12 14.45 0.06
CA LEU A 113 -17.70 14.74 0.28
C LEU A 113 -17.41 16.25 0.12
N LEU A 114 -17.96 16.88 -0.92
CA LEU A 114 -17.80 18.32 -1.13
C LEU A 114 -18.44 19.12 -0.01
N TYR A 115 -19.65 18.75 0.40
CA TYR A 115 -20.31 19.38 1.54
C TYR A 115 -19.47 19.23 2.80
N LEU A 116 -18.99 18.03 3.13
CA LEU A 116 -18.15 17.77 4.31
C LEU A 116 -16.79 18.51 4.32
N SER A 117 -16.39 19.05 3.18
CA SER A 117 -15.19 19.88 3.05
C SER A 117 -15.49 21.39 3.11
N LEU A 118 -16.54 21.85 2.43
CA LEU A 118 -16.85 23.28 2.22
C LEU A 118 -17.99 23.82 3.09
N GLY A 119 -18.79 22.95 3.69
CA GLY A 119 -19.97 23.30 4.48
C GLY A 119 -19.61 24.13 5.71
N GLN A 120 -20.39 25.18 5.95
CA GLN A 120 -20.13 26.14 7.04
C GLN A 120 -20.43 25.54 8.42
N SER A 121 -21.40 24.63 8.52
CA SER A 121 -21.88 24.02 9.76
C SER A 121 -21.10 22.76 10.19
N ILE A 122 -19.86 22.60 9.70
CA ILE A 122 -19.05 21.39 9.92
C ILE A 122 -18.02 21.59 11.01
N HIS A 123 -17.97 20.63 11.94
CA HIS A 123 -17.05 20.64 13.07
C HIS A 123 -15.60 20.51 12.56
N PRO A 124 -14.66 21.34 13.05
CA PRO A 124 -13.30 21.42 12.50
C PRO A 124 -12.54 20.09 12.58
N GLU A 125 -12.84 19.25 13.57
CA GLU A 125 -12.18 17.95 13.74
C GLU A 125 -12.49 16.92 12.65
N VAL A 126 -13.66 17.03 12.00
CA VAL A 126 -14.10 16.09 10.96
C VAL A 126 -14.16 16.70 9.57
N ARG A 127 -13.79 17.99 9.45
CA ARG A 127 -13.77 18.68 8.16
C ARG A 127 -12.75 18.04 7.23
N LEU A 128 -13.21 17.67 6.04
CA LEU A 128 -12.36 17.04 5.03
C LEU A 128 -11.45 18.08 4.37
N ASN A 129 -10.19 17.72 4.15
CA ASN A 129 -9.25 18.54 3.39
C ASN A 129 -9.72 18.65 1.92
N LEU A 130 -9.96 19.88 1.46
CA LEU A 130 -10.46 20.19 0.12
C LEU A 130 -9.60 19.57 -0.98
N TRP A 131 -8.27 19.69 -0.88
CA TRP A 131 -7.37 19.15 -1.89
C TRP A 131 -7.43 17.62 -1.96
N GLY A 132 -7.59 16.96 -0.81
CA GLY A 132 -7.79 15.51 -0.75
C GLY A 132 -9.11 15.09 -1.39
N VAL A 133 -10.19 15.83 -1.15
CA VAL A 133 -11.51 15.58 -1.76
C VAL A 133 -11.46 15.79 -3.28
N LEU A 134 -10.90 16.90 -3.74
CA LEU A 134 -10.76 17.17 -5.18
C LEU A 134 -9.89 16.14 -5.88
N ALA A 135 -8.77 15.74 -5.26
CA ALA A 135 -7.93 14.66 -5.77
C ALA A 135 -8.70 13.34 -5.86
N PHE A 136 -9.47 12.98 -4.83
CA PHE A 136 -10.29 11.78 -4.84
C PHE A 136 -11.33 11.80 -5.98
N ILE A 137 -12.12 12.89 -6.08
CA ILE A 137 -13.14 13.05 -7.13
C ILE A 137 -12.48 13.00 -8.51
N GLY A 138 -11.41 13.75 -8.74
CA GLY A 138 -10.70 13.78 -10.02
C GLY A 138 -10.18 12.40 -10.43
N ILE A 139 -9.48 11.70 -9.52
CA ILE A 139 -8.96 10.36 -9.81
C ILE A 139 -10.09 9.36 -10.03
N ASP A 140 -11.16 9.41 -9.24
CA ASP A 140 -12.25 8.45 -9.35
C ASP A 140 -13.11 8.65 -10.62
N THR A 141 -13.32 9.90 -11.04
CA THR A 141 -13.93 10.23 -12.34
C THR A 141 -13.06 9.73 -13.50
N LEU A 142 -11.74 9.92 -13.47
CA LEU A 142 -10.81 9.31 -14.44
C LEU A 142 -10.94 7.78 -14.47
N GLY A 143 -11.11 7.16 -13.30
CA GLY A 143 -11.39 5.73 -13.16
C GLY A 143 -12.70 5.26 -13.77
N GLN A 144 -13.65 6.16 -13.96
CA GLN A 144 -14.93 5.91 -14.60
C GLN A 144 -14.88 6.16 -16.09
N PHE A 145 -14.23 7.25 -16.50
CA PHE A 145 -13.98 7.57 -17.90
C PHE A 145 -13.11 6.49 -18.57
N SER A 146 -12.11 5.95 -17.87
CA SER A 146 -11.28 4.86 -18.38
C SER A 146 -12.05 3.60 -18.77
N ARG A 147 -13.30 3.40 -18.27
CA ARG A 147 -14.16 2.29 -18.69
C ARG A 147 -14.65 2.41 -20.14
N LEU A 148 -14.65 3.60 -20.71
CA LEU A 148 -15.03 3.82 -22.12
C LEU A 148 -13.98 3.26 -23.08
N PHE A 149 -12.71 3.23 -22.66
CA PHE A 149 -11.59 2.81 -23.51
C PHE A 149 -10.95 1.49 -23.06
N SER A 150 -11.11 1.10 -21.79
CA SER A 150 -10.52 -0.14 -21.26
C SER A 150 -11.36 -1.37 -21.60
N LYS A 151 -10.70 -2.44 -22.03
CA LYS A 151 -11.32 -3.76 -22.20
C LYS A 151 -11.86 -4.32 -20.88
N LYS A 152 -11.30 -3.91 -19.73
CA LYS A 152 -11.74 -4.30 -18.39
C LYS A 152 -12.78 -3.32 -17.85
N LYS A 153 -14.03 -3.46 -18.31
CA LYS A 153 -15.14 -2.57 -17.90
C LYS A 153 -15.63 -2.80 -16.45
N ALA A 154 -15.39 -3.98 -15.88
CA ALA A 154 -15.85 -4.35 -14.53
C ALA A 154 -15.04 -3.65 -13.42
N ALA A 155 -15.64 -3.53 -12.23
CA ALA A 155 -14.95 -2.99 -11.06
C ALA A 155 -13.90 -3.98 -10.54
N ASN A 156 -12.67 -3.50 -10.30
CA ASN A 156 -11.61 -4.25 -9.64
C ASN A 156 -11.77 -4.21 -8.12
N SER A 157 -11.05 -5.08 -7.40
CA SER A 157 -11.11 -5.18 -5.94
C SER A 157 -10.78 -3.86 -5.25
N PHE A 158 -9.78 -3.11 -5.75
CA PHE A 158 -9.46 -1.76 -5.25
C PHE A 158 -10.62 -0.78 -5.43
N GLY A 159 -11.33 -0.88 -6.56
CA GLY A 159 -12.51 -0.07 -6.83
C GLY A 159 -13.69 -0.36 -5.91
N LYS A 160 -13.82 -1.59 -5.39
CA LYS A 160 -14.82 -1.93 -4.36
C LYS A 160 -14.36 -1.51 -2.96
N ALA A 161 -13.06 -1.68 -2.67
CA ALA A 161 -12.49 -1.28 -1.40
C ALA A 161 -12.56 0.24 -1.19
N LYS A 162 -12.29 1.04 -2.22
CA LYS A 162 -12.40 2.51 -2.12
C LYS A 162 -13.83 2.97 -1.87
N THR A 163 -14.83 2.37 -2.52
CA THR A 163 -16.23 2.78 -2.33
C THR A 163 -16.67 2.45 -0.90
N ALA A 164 -16.35 1.25 -0.41
CA ALA A 164 -16.59 0.89 0.98
C ALA A 164 -15.88 1.83 1.98
N LEU A 165 -14.63 2.19 1.72
CA LEU A 165 -13.88 3.07 2.61
C LEU A 165 -14.45 4.50 2.62
N VAL A 166 -14.86 5.03 1.46
CA VAL A 166 -15.51 6.34 1.37
C VAL A 166 -16.86 6.35 2.08
N THR A 167 -17.66 5.29 1.94
CA THR A 167 -18.95 5.20 2.64
C THR A 167 -18.76 5.13 4.15
N ILE A 168 -17.72 4.42 4.63
CA ILE A 168 -17.36 4.41 6.05
C ILE A 168 -16.91 5.81 6.49
N LEU A 169 -16.06 6.49 5.72
CA LEU A 169 -15.61 7.86 6.00
C LEU A 169 -16.80 8.83 6.14
N LEU A 170 -17.72 8.81 5.16
CA LEU A 170 -18.93 9.65 5.19
C LEU A 170 -19.83 9.33 6.38
N SER A 171 -20.03 8.05 6.68
CA SER A 171 -20.89 7.64 7.79
C SER A 171 -20.28 8.02 9.14
N ALA A 172 -18.98 7.81 9.31
CA ALA A 172 -18.24 8.14 10.53
C ALA A 172 -18.24 9.65 10.81
N THR A 173 -18.00 10.46 9.77
CA THR A 173 -18.03 11.93 9.88
C THR A 173 -19.43 12.48 10.11
N ALA A 174 -20.46 11.89 9.49
CA ALA A 174 -21.85 12.28 9.71
C ALA A 174 -22.37 11.89 11.09
N LEU A 175 -21.98 10.72 11.63
CA LEU A 175 -22.34 10.30 12.99
C LEU A 175 -21.64 11.14 14.06
N TYR A 176 -20.37 11.51 13.84
CA TYR A 176 -19.64 12.41 14.75
C TYR A 176 -20.38 13.74 14.94
N HIS A 177 -21.06 14.22 13.90
CA HIS A 177 -21.87 15.44 13.95
C HIS A 177 -23.10 15.34 14.86
N LEU A 178 -23.63 14.14 15.08
CA LEU A 178 -24.72 13.92 16.03
C LEU A 178 -24.17 13.76 17.45
N GLU A 179 -23.15 12.92 17.60
CA GLU A 179 -22.49 12.65 18.87
C GLU A 179 -20.99 12.44 18.64
N PRO A 180 -20.11 13.19 19.32
CA PRO A 180 -18.67 13.08 19.12
C PRO A 180 -18.16 11.68 19.53
N LEU A 181 -17.44 11.04 18.60
CA LEU A 181 -16.89 9.71 18.76
C LEU A 181 -15.41 9.82 19.17
N SER A 182 -15.02 9.21 20.28
CA SER A 182 -13.65 9.31 20.84
C SER A 182 -12.54 8.81 19.91
N LEU A 183 -12.85 7.90 18.98
CA LEU A 183 -11.90 7.33 18.03
C LEU A 183 -11.67 8.22 16.79
N ILE A 184 -12.58 9.16 16.50
CA ILE A 184 -12.53 9.98 15.30
C ILE A 184 -11.89 11.32 15.66
N ASN A 185 -10.77 11.61 15.02
CA ASN A 185 -10.10 12.90 15.09
C ASN A 185 -9.64 13.33 13.68
N SER A 186 -9.13 14.55 13.58
CA SER A 186 -8.69 15.14 12.31
C SER A 186 -7.62 14.30 11.59
N ASN A 187 -6.72 13.67 12.34
CA ASN A 187 -5.68 12.80 11.78
C ASN A 187 -6.28 11.53 11.17
N VAL A 188 -7.18 10.86 11.89
CA VAL A 188 -7.85 9.63 11.43
C VAL A 188 -8.67 9.93 10.17
N VAL A 189 -9.45 11.01 10.18
CA VAL A 189 -10.22 11.47 9.01
C VAL A 189 -9.30 11.77 7.82
N GLY A 190 -8.18 12.45 8.07
CA GLY A 190 -7.16 12.73 7.05
C GLY A 190 -6.54 11.45 6.46
N TYR A 191 -6.16 10.48 7.29
CA TYR A 191 -5.60 9.21 6.85
C TYR A 191 -6.61 8.35 6.09
N MET A 192 -7.88 8.35 6.50
CA MET A 192 -8.96 7.68 5.78
C MET A 192 -9.18 8.30 4.40
N LEU A 193 -9.22 9.64 4.31
CA LEU A 193 -9.35 10.34 3.03
C LEU A 193 -8.14 10.07 2.12
N PHE A 194 -6.92 10.13 2.66
CA PHE A 194 -5.71 9.77 1.92
C PHE A 194 -5.76 8.32 1.41
N SER A 195 -6.22 7.39 2.24
CA SER A 195 -6.40 5.98 1.86
C SER A 195 -7.44 5.83 0.75
N CYS A 196 -8.52 6.62 0.76
CA CYS A 196 -9.51 6.65 -0.32
C CYS A 196 -8.88 7.13 -1.64
N VAL A 197 -8.09 8.21 -1.60
CA VAL A 197 -7.36 8.74 -2.77
C VAL A 197 -6.40 7.68 -3.32
N LEU A 198 -5.64 7.03 -2.45
CA LEU A 198 -4.69 5.98 -2.84
C LEU A 198 -5.40 4.78 -3.48
N LEU A 199 -6.49 4.29 -2.89
CA LEU A 199 -7.27 3.19 -3.46
C LEU A 199 -7.95 3.58 -4.78
N ALA A 200 -8.39 4.85 -4.92
CA ALA A 200 -8.89 5.37 -6.18
C ALA A 200 -7.81 5.34 -7.26
N PHE A 201 -6.61 5.82 -6.94
CA PHE A 201 -5.47 5.80 -7.85
C PHE A 201 -5.11 4.38 -8.28
N LEU A 202 -4.94 3.45 -7.32
CA LEU A 202 -4.66 2.03 -7.60
C LEU A 202 -5.76 1.39 -8.46
N SER A 203 -7.02 1.76 -8.22
CA SER A 203 -8.15 1.28 -9.02
C SER A 203 -8.06 1.73 -10.48
N VAL A 204 -7.69 3.00 -10.74
CA VAL A 204 -7.49 3.52 -12.10
C VAL A 204 -6.26 2.87 -12.74
N TYR A 205 -5.16 2.83 -12.01
CA TYR A 205 -3.90 2.27 -12.46
C TYR A 205 -4.08 0.83 -12.96
N CYS A 206 -4.72 -0.05 -12.19
CA CYS A 206 -4.97 -1.44 -12.60
C CYS A 206 -5.98 -1.61 -13.75
N LYS A 207 -6.72 -0.55 -14.13
CA LYS A 207 -7.62 -0.58 -15.30
C LYS A 207 -6.96 -0.10 -16.57
N VAL A 208 -6.06 0.88 -16.43
CA VAL A 208 -5.40 1.57 -17.56
C VAL A 208 -4.10 0.86 -17.92
N ILE A 209 -3.32 0.48 -16.92
CA ILE A 209 -2.01 -0.13 -17.12
C ILE A 209 -2.15 -1.64 -17.31
N PRO A 210 -1.55 -2.22 -18.36
CA PRO A 210 -1.57 -3.67 -18.57
C PRO A 210 -0.90 -4.42 -17.41
N ASP A 211 -1.42 -5.61 -17.08
CA ASP A 211 -0.99 -6.34 -15.88
C ASP A 211 0.52 -6.70 -15.87
N PHE A 212 1.11 -6.92 -17.06
CA PHE A 212 2.53 -7.23 -17.22
C PHE A 212 3.47 -6.03 -16.95
N TRP A 213 2.94 -4.81 -16.80
CA TRP A 213 3.70 -3.61 -16.44
C TRP A 213 3.76 -3.36 -14.93
N TYR A 214 3.00 -4.12 -14.12
CA TYR A 214 2.96 -3.90 -12.68
C TYR A 214 4.31 -4.11 -12.00
N ALA A 215 5.07 -5.12 -12.43
CA ALA A 215 6.43 -5.36 -11.94
C ALA A 215 7.33 -4.15 -12.25
N ASN A 216 7.45 -3.77 -13.53
CA ASN A 216 8.29 -2.63 -13.94
C ASN A 216 7.97 -1.33 -13.19
N THR A 217 6.70 -1.08 -12.87
CA THR A 217 6.33 0.16 -12.16
C THR A 217 6.83 0.16 -10.72
N LEU A 218 6.81 -1.00 -10.05
CA LEU A 218 7.45 -1.16 -8.75
C LEU A 218 8.97 -1.07 -8.87
N THR A 219 9.56 -1.66 -9.91
CA THR A 219 10.99 -1.52 -10.20
C THR A 219 11.41 -0.05 -10.39
N PHE A 220 10.61 0.74 -11.12
CA PHE A 220 10.86 2.19 -11.25
C PHE A 220 10.65 2.93 -9.93
N ALA A 221 9.70 2.51 -9.08
CA ALA A 221 9.55 3.06 -7.74
C ALA A 221 10.77 2.75 -6.87
N ASN A 222 11.35 1.54 -6.96
CA ASN A 222 12.63 1.20 -6.31
C ASN A 222 13.74 2.13 -6.80
N PHE A 223 13.91 2.26 -8.12
CA PHE A 223 14.90 3.16 -8.71
C PHE A 223 14.77 4.62 -8.23
N LEU A 224 13.54 5.15 -8.17
CA LEU A 224 13.27 6.50 -7.64
C LEU A 224 13.63 6.62 -6.15
N CYS A 225 13.37 5.59 -5.33
CA CYS A 225 13.81 5.55 -3.94
C CYS A 225 15.33 5.62 -3.83
N GLY A 226 16.07 4.88 -4.67
CA GLY A 226 17.53 4.92 -4.71
C GLY A 226 18.09 6.30 -5.08
N LEU A 227 17.50 6.97 -6.09
CA LEU A 227 17.88 8.33 -6.46
C LEU A 227 17.56 9.35 -5.35
N ALA A 228 16.37 9.26 -4.75
CA ALA A 228 15.97 10.13 -3.65
C ALA A 228 16.88 9.93 -2.43
N ALA A 229 17.20 8.69 -2.07
CA ALA A 229 18.12 8.37 -0.99
C ALA A 229 19.51 8.98 -1.25
N THR A 230 20.04 8.81 -2.46
CA THR A 230 21.32 9.39 -2.88
C THR A 230 21.31 10.91 -2.75
N TRP A 231 20.26 11.57 -3.25
CA TRP A 231 20.12 13.02 -3.18
C TRP A 231 20.06 13.54 -1.73
N VAL A 232 19.19 12.94 -0.89
CA VAL A 232 19.04 13.31 0.52
C VAL A 232 20.34 13.11 1.30
N VAL A 233 21.00 11.98 1.11
CA VAL A 233 22.26 11.65 1.79
C VAL A 233 23.36 12.59 1.33
N CYS A 234 23.51 12.86 0.03
CA CYS A 234 24.59 13.68 -0.50
C CYS A 234 24.39 15.18 -0.29
N ARG A 235 23.15 15.68 -0.31
CA ARG A 235 22.88 17.12 -0.16
C ARG A 235 22.74 17.55 1.30
N HIS A 236 22.04 16.76 2.11
CA HIS A 236 21.60 17.16 3.45
C HIS A 236 22.25 16.37 4.58
N SER A 237 22.99 15.30 4.27
CA SER A 237 23.56 14.38 5.28
C SER A 237 22.48 13.71 6.15
N TYR A 238 21.25 13.60 5.65
CA TYR A 238 20.16 12.91 6.38
C TYR A 238 20.24 11.40 6.17
N PHE A 239 21.16 10.76 6.88
CA PHE A 239 21.47 9.33 6.74
C PHE A 239 20.28 8.43 7.05
N THR A 240 19.56 8.69 8.14
CA THR A 240 18.39 7.88 8.53
C THR A 240 17.29 7.93 7.48
N LEU A 241 16.97 9.13 6.97
CA LEU A 241 15.98 9.28 5.90
C LEU A 241 16.42 8.58 4.61
N GLY A 242 17.69 8.71 4.24
CA GLY A 242 18.26 7.97 3.11
C GLY A 242 18.13 6.46 3.28
N PHE A 243 18.40 5.94 4.47
CA PHE A 243 18.25 4.51 4.76
C PHE A 243 16.80 4.05 4.72
N VAL A 244 15.85 4.84 5.25
CA VAL A 244 14.42 4.56 5.14
C VAL A 244 13.97 4.48 3.68
N LEU A 245 14.47 5.37 2.81
CA LEU A 245 14.17 5.32 1.38
C LEU A 245 14.72 4.05 0.71
N ILE A 246 15.96 3.66 1.01
CA ILE A 246 16.54 2.38 0.54
C ILE A 246 15.71 1.19 1.03
N PHE A 247 15.26 1.22 2.29
CA PHE A 247 14.42 0.18 2.87
C PHE A 247 13.04 0.09 2.20
N ILE A 248 12.43 1.23 1.86
CA ILE A 248 11.18 1.25 1.08
C ILE A 248 11.43 0.70 -0.34
N GLY A 249 12.54 1.07 -0.98
CA GLY A 249 12.94 0.52 -2.29
C GLY A 249 13.05 -1.01 -2.27
N GLN A 250 13.57 -1.57 -1.18
CA GLN A 250 13.63 -3.01 -0.95
C GLN A 250 12.27 -3.70 -0.86
N PHE A 251 11.24 -3.02 -0.35
CA PHE A 251 9.88 -3.57 -0.42
C PHE A 251 9.38 -3.62 -1.86
N PHE A 252 9.67 -2.58 -2.65
CA PHE A 252 9.26 -2.56 -4.06
C PHE A 252 9.93 -3.68 -4.88
N ASP A 253 11.24 -3.91 -4.70
CA ASP A 253 11.97 -5.07 -5.24
C ASP A 253 11.34 -6.40 -4.81
N LEU A 254 11.05 -6.59 -3.52
CA LEU A 254 10.42 -7.83 -3.06
C LEU A 254 9.04 -8.09 -3.71
N PHE A 255 8.28 -7.02 -3.98
CA PHE A 255 6.96 -7.11 -4.59
C PHE A 255 7.00 -7.22 -6.12
N ASP A 256 7.95 -6.58 -6.80
CA ASP A 256 8.02 -6.62 -8.26
C ASP A 256 8.31 -8.03 -8.79
N GLY A 257 9.21 -8.79 -8.14
CA GLY A 257 9.52 -10.17 -8.51
C GLY A 257 8.36 -11.13 -8.23
N ARG A 258 7.45 -10.79 -7.30
CA ARG A 258 6.19 -11.53 -7.10
C ARG A 258 5.16 -11.17 -8.16
N LEU A 259 5.03 -9.89 -8.50
CA LEU A 259 4.11 -9.45 -9.55
C LEU A 259 4.54 -9.97 -10.93
N ALA A 260 5.83 -9.96 -11.24
CA ALA A 260 6.40 -10.51 -12.47
C ALA A 260 6.05 -11.98 -12.67
N ARG A 261 6.07 -12.78 -11.60
CA ARG A 261 5.68 -14.21 -11.65
C ARG A 261 4.17 -14.41 -11.77
N LYS A 262 3.38 -13.54 -11.15
CA LYS A 262 1.91 -13.66 -11.15
C LYS A 262 1.26 -13.14 -12.44
N PHE A 263 1.75 -12.02 -12.96
CA PHE A 263 1.13 -11.28 -14.07
C PHE A 263 1.99 -11.27 -15.35
N GLY A 264 3.18 -11.89 -15.30
CA GLY A 264 4.19 -11.76 -16.34
C GLY A 264 5.01 -10.47 -16.17
N SER A 265 6.09 -10.37 -16.96
CA SER A 265 6.92 -9.17 -17.02
C SER A 265 7.25 -8.83 -18.48
N THR A 266 7.70 -7.60 -18.72
CA THR A 266 8.17 -7.18 -20.03
C THR A 266 9.49 -7.88 -20.42
N LYS A 267 9.80 -7.93 -21.73
CA LYS A 267 11.04 -8.54 -22.25
C LYS A 267 12.33 -8.01 -21.59
N ARG A 268 12.32 -6.74 -21.16
CA ARG A 268 13.45 -6.05 -20.51
C ARG A 268 13.25 -5.85 -19.00
N GLY A 269 12.23 -6.48 -18.41
CA GLY A 269 11.90 -6.28 -17.00
C GLY A 269 13.07 -6.63 -16.07
N ALA A 270 13.74 -7.76 -16.31
CA ALA A 270 14.93 -8.16 -15.55
C ALA A 270 16.07 -7.13 -15.65
N PHE A 271 16.28 -6.53 -16.82
CA PHE A 271 17.28 -5.48 -16.97
C PHE A 271 16.93 -4.22 -16.18
N PHE A 272 15.66 -3.81 -16.17
CA PHE A 272 15.23 -2.67 -15.34
C PHE A 272 15.38 -2.96 -13.85
N ASP A 273 15.14 -4.21 -13.45
CA ASP A 273 15.32 -4.70 -12.08
C ASP A 273 16.78 -4.57 -11.63
N ASP A 274 17.71 -5.10 -12.43
CA ASP A 274 19.14 -4.99 -12.17
C ASP A 274 19.62 -3.53 -12.08
N VAL A 275 19.09 -2.63 -12.91
CA VAL A 275 19.42 -1.19 -12.88
C VAL A 275 18.87 -0.52 -11.63
N ALA A 276 17.64 -0.86 -11.23
CA ALA A 276 17.04 -0.36 -10.00
C ALA A 276 17.83 -0.83 -8.77
N ASP A 277 18.18 -2.11 -8.72
CA ASP A 277 18.99 -2.71 -7.66
C ASP A 277 20.39 -2.12 -7.57
N ALA A 278 21.07 -1.93 -8.70
CA ALA A 278 22.37 -1.28 -8.73
C ALA A 278 22.30 0.17 -8.22
N THR A 279 21.19 0.86 -8.47
CA THR A 279 20.99 2.26 -8.02
C THR A 279 20.65 2.33 -6.53
N SER A 280 19.67 1.56 -6.08
CA SER A 280 19.21 1.59 -4.69
C SER A 280 20.19 0.91 -3.74
N PHE A 281 20.64 -0.29 -4.06
CA PHE A 281 21.52 -1.05 -3.18
C PHE A 281 22.99 -0.79 -3.45
N GLY A 282 23.38 -0.45 -4.68
CA GLY A 282 24.78 -0.14 -5.00
C GLY A 282 25.15 1.32 -4.77
N LEU A 283 24.54 2.23 -5.53
CA LEU A 283 24.90 3.65 -5.53
C LEU A 283 24.46 4.35 -4.23
N ALA A 284 23.19 4.21 -3.84
CA ALA A 284 22.68 4.94 -2.67
C ALA A 284 23.34 4.46 -1.36
N VAL A 285 23.52 3.15 -1.19
CA VAL A 285 24.27 2.58 -0.05
C VAL A 285 25.74 3.02 -0.10
N GLY A 286 26.37 3.02 -1.27
CA GLY A 286 27.73 3.55 -1.43
C GLY A 286 27.85 5.01 -0.95
N CYS A 287 26.85 5.84 -1.24
CA CYS A 287 26.80 7.23 -0.75
C CYS A 287 26.61 7.30 0.78
N VAL A 288 25.79 6.43 1.37
CA VAL A 288 25.66 6.31 2.83
C VAL A 288 26.98 5.91 3.47
N ILE A 289 27.69 4.93 2.91
CA ILE A 289 29.01 4.48 3.40
C ILE A 289 30.02 5.61 3.33
N PHE A 290 30.19 6.24 2.17
CA PHE A 290 31.17 7.30 1.95
C PHE A 290 30.96 8.46 2.92
N ARG A 291 29.74 9.01 2.96
CA ARG A 291 29.43 10.17 3.78
C ARG A 291 29.28 9.84 5.26
N GLY A 292 28.85 8.62 5.59
CA GLY A 292 28.55 8.21 6.96
C GLY A 292 29.78 7.71 7.73
N LEU A 293 30.71 6.98 7.11
CA LEU A 293 31.92 6.48 7.79
C LEU A 293 32.87 7.61 8.21
N SER A 294 32.87 8.73 7.48
CA SER A 294 33.70 9.90 7.75
C SER A 294 32.95 11.05 8.45
N TYR A 295 31.78 10.77 9.02
CA TYR A 295 30.92 11.78 9.65
C TYR A 295 31.23 11.98 11.14
N GLY A 296 31.18 13.23 11.60
CA GLY A 296 31.30 13.58 13.02
C GLY A 296 32.70 13.27 13.59
N ASN A 297 32.75 12.57 14.73
CA ASN A 297 33.98 12.24 15.45
C ASN A 297 34.68 10.96 14.93
N SER A 298 34.49 10.62 13.65
CA SER A 298 35.05 9.39 13.06
C SER A 298 36.59 9.41 12.96
N VAL A 299 37.22 8.27 13.24
CA VAL A 299 38.67 8.07 13.02
C VAL A 299 38.98 7.72 11.56
N VAL A 300 38.00 7.18 10.83
CA VAL A 300 38.15 6.79 9.43
C VAL A 300 38.29 8.05 8.55
N PRO A 301 39.43 8.23 7.87
CA PRO A 301 39.61 9.41 7.03
C PRO A 301 38.74 9.33 5.76
N PRO A 302 38.36 10.47 5.16
CA PRO A 302 37.45 10.50 4.01
C PRO A 302 37.89 9.64 2.82
N TRP A 303 39.19 9.60 2.52
CA TRP A 303 39.72 8.78 1.41
C TRP A 303 39.50 7.28 1.65
N LEU A 304 39.60 6.81 2.90
CA LEU A 304 39.36 5.40 3.23
C LEU A 304 37.86 5.08 3.18
N ALA A 305 37.01 6.03 3.61
CA ALA A 305 35.55 5.89 3.46
C ALA A 305 35.13 5.77 1.98
N VAL A 306 35.77 6.53 1.07
CA VAL A 306 35.58 6.39 -0.38
C VAL A 306 35.98 5.00 -0.86
N LEU A 307 37.14 4.49 -0.44
CA LEU A 307 37.58 3.15 -0.82
C LEU A 307 36.61 2.06 -0.34
N CYS A 308 36.12 2.15 0.90
CA CYS A 308 35.10 1.24 1.41
C CYS A 308 33.79 1.31 0.59
N ALA A 309 33.35 2.50 0.20
CA ALA A 309 32.17 2.68 -0.64
C ALA A 309 32.36 2.07 -2.04
N ILE A 310 33.48 2.37 -2.70
CA ILE A 310 33.81 1.81 -4.03
C ILE A 310 33.89 0.29 -3.97
N PHE A 311 34.56 -0.25 -2.95
CA PHE A 311 34.67 -1.69 -2.74
C PHE A 311 33.29 -2.33 -2.59
N TYR A 312 32.44 -1.77 -1.72
CA TYR A 312 31.07 -2.25 -1.52
C TYR A 312 30.24 -2.23 -2.82
N THR A 313 30.23 -1.11 -3.54
CA THR A 313 29.46 -0.97 -4.78
C THR A 313 29.98 -1.94 -5.85
N THR A 314 31.30 -2.15 -5.95
CA THR A 314 31.90 -3.10 -6.88
C THR A 314 31.50 -4.55 -6.55
N CYS A 315 31.55 -4.93 -5.27
CA CYS A 315 31.10 -6.25 -4.81
C CYS A 315 29.61 -6.48 -5.13
N LEU A 316 28.77 -5.46 -4.97
CA LEU A 316 27.36 -5.55 -5.27
C LEU A 316 27.09 -5.72 -6.77
N ILE A 317 27.73 -4.93 -7.62
CA ILE A 317 27.63 -5.05 -9.08
C ILE A 317 28.10 -6.44 -9.54
N TYR A 318 29.21 -6.92 -8.99
CA TYR A 318 29.69 -8.28 -9.27
C TYR A 318 28.67 -9.35 -8.84
N ARG A 319 27.98 -9.16 -7.72
CA ARG A 319 26.93 -10.09 -7.31
C ARG A 319 25.73 -10.08 -8.27
N LEU A 320 25.27 -8.91 -8.72
CA LEU A 320 24.21 -8.81 -9.73
C LEU A 320 24.62 -9.52 -11.03
N TYR A 321 25.87 -9.31 -11.48
CA TYR A 321 26.41 -10.04 -12.62
C TYR A 321 26.39 -11.56 -12.43
N ARG A 322 26.82 -12.06 -11.25
CA ARG A 322 26.81 -13.49 -10.94
C ARG A 322 25.40 -14.07 -10.84
N PHE A 323 24.42 -13.25 -10.48
CA PHE A 323 23.02 -13.67 -10.49
C PHE A 323 22.52 -13.95 -11.91
N LEU A 324 22.89 -13.11 -12.87
CA LEU A 324 22.59 -13.31 -14.29
C LEU A 324 23.39 -14.46 -14.92
N ARG A 325 24.64 -14.66 -14.47
CA ARG A 325 25.55 -15.71 -14.97
C ARG A 325 26.06 -16.56 -13.80
N PRO A 326 25.28 -17.53 -13.32
CA PRO A 326 25.65 -18.33 -12.18
C PRO A 326 26.86 -19.21 -12.47
N THR A 327 27.90 -19.09 -11.65
CA THR A 327 29.11 -19.95 -11.73
C THR A 327 28.85 -21.38 -11.23
N ARG A 328 27.82 -21.57 -10.41
CA ARG A 328 27.39 -22.86 -9.86
C ARG A 328 25.88 -22.95 -9.96
N GLN A 329 25.37 -24.11 -10.36
CA GLN A 329 23.93 -24.37 -10.37
C GLN A 329 23.48 -24.73 -8.95
N TYR A 330 22.51 -24.00 -8.43
CA TYR A 330 21.87 -24.27 -7.15
C TYR A 330 20.40 -24.64 -7.37
N PRO A 331 19.79 -25.44 -6.48
CA PRO A 331 18.37 -25.75 -6.56
C PRO A 331 17.51 -24.48 -6.46
N LYS A 332 16.28 -24.55 -6.99
CA LYS A 332 15.35 -23.42 -7.00
C LYS A 332 15.16 -22.88 -5.57
N GLY A 333 15.33 -21.57 -5.38
CA GLY A 333 15.16 -20.91 -4.08
C GLY A 333 16.42 -20.85 -3.21
N VAL A 334 17.60 -21.15 -3.77
CA VAL A 334 18.92 -20.94 -3.16
C VAL A 334 19.76 -20.02 -4.04
N PHE A 335 20.44 -19.06 -3.42
CA PHE A 335 21.34 -18.10 -4.04
C PHE A 335 22.78 -18.35 -3.62
N GLN A 336 23.72 -17.91 -4.44
CA GLN A 336 25.14 -17.93 -4.14
C GLN A 336 25.59 -16.57 -3.59
N GLY A 337 25.93 -16.52 -2.30
CA GLY A 337 26.27 -15.30 -1.58
C GLY A 337 25.06 -14.57 -0.99
N LEU A 338 25.33 -13.60 -0.11
CA LEU A 338 24.29 -12.83 0.60
C LEU A 338 23.50 -11.95 -0.38
N PRO A 339 22.15 -11.97 -0.37
CA PRO A 339 21.30 -11.10 -1.20
C PRO A 339 21.53 -9.59 -1.01
N SER A 340 21.26 -8.77 -2.05
CA SER A 340 21.64 -7.34 -2.13
C SER A 340 20.82 -6.56 -1.14
N PRO A 341 19.49 -6.80 -1.06
CA PRO A 341 18.67 -6.29 0.02
C PRO A 341 19.27 -6.52 1.42
N ALA A 342 19.70 -7.75 1.72
CA ALA A 342 20.25 -8.10 3.03
C ALA A 342 21.62 -7.46 3.29
N GLY A 343 22.49 -7.41 2.27
CA GLY A 343 23.79 -6.75 2.35
C GLY A 343 23.68 -5.23 2.51
N ALA A 344 22.73 -4.60 1.83
CA ALA A 344 22.40 -3.18 1.96
C ALA A 344 21.89 -2.85 3.37
N LEU A 345 20.95 -3.65 3.89
CA LEU A 345 20.48 -3.51 5.27
C LEU A 345 21.63 -3.60 6.28
N LEU A 346 22.49 -4.60 6.17
CA LEU A 346 23.61 -4.81 7.10
C LEU A 346 24.62 -3.65 7.04
N ALA A 347 24.97 -3.21 5.84
CA ALA A 347 25.93 -2.12 5.64
C ALA A 347 25.37 -0.78 6.14
N CYS A 348 24.15 -0.39 5.73
CA CYS A 348 23.54 0.86 6.15
C CYS A 348 23.30 0.89 7.66
N SER A 349 22.70 -0.15 8.23
CA SER A 349 22.45 -0.18 9.68
C SER A 349 23.76 -0.16 10.47
N GLY A 350 24.81 -0.86 10.03
CA GLY A 350 26.14 -0.81 10.64
C GLY A 350 26.75 0.60 10.63
N VAL A 351 26.64 1.34 9.52
CA VAL A 351 27.10 2.74 9.43
C VAL A 351 26.30 3.65 10.35
N LEU A 352 24.97 3.54 10.36
CA LEU A 352 24.11 4.40 11.18
C LEU A 352 24.25 4.13 12.69
N VAL A 353 24.42 2.87 13.10
CA VAL A 353 24.77 2.54 14.50
C VAL A 353 26.06 3.24 14.89
N GLY A 354 27.07 3.24 14.01
CA GLY A 354 28.34 3.95 14.25
C GLY A 354 28.13 5.44 14.51
N ILE A 355 27.32 6.09 13.68
CA ILE A 355 26.97 7.52 13.83
C ILE A 355 26.23 7.77 15.15
N MET A 356 25.26 6.92 15.51
CA MET A 356 24.45 7.08 16.72
C MET A 356 25.26 7.02 18.02
N TYR A 357 26.25 6.12 18.11
CA TYR A 357 27.09 6.01 19.29
C TYR A 357 28.12 7.14 19.44
N SER A 358 28.43 7.86 18.35
CA SER A 358 29.32 9.03 18.34
C SER A 358 30.73 8.82 18.97
N HIS A 359 31.17 7.55 19.08
CA HIS A 359 32.48 7.19 19.60
C HIS A 359 33.49 7.01 18.45
N PRO A 360 34.76 7.44 18.60
CA PRO A 360 35.76 7.32 17.52
C PRO A 360 35.92 5.88 16.98
N LEU A 361 35.93 4.89 17.87
CA LEU A 361 36.05 3.47 17.51
C LEU A 361 34.81 2.89 16.80
N SER A 362 33.64 3.53 16.91
CA SER A 362 32.42 3.04 16.26
C SER A 362 32.55 3.10 14.73
N SER A 363 33.27 4.09 14.20
CA SER A 363 33.56 4.22 12.76
C SER A 363 34.36 3.04 12.20
N ILE A 364 35.28 2.48 13.00
CA ILE A 364 36.07 1.29 12.63
C ILE A 364 35.15 0.07 12.60
N PHE A 365 34.30 -0.09 13.63
CA PHE A 365 33.32 -1.18 13.67
C PHE A 365 32.35 -1.13 12.48
N SER A 366 31.85 0.06 12.12
CA SER A 366 31.02 0.26 10.94
C SER A 366 31.76 -0.11 9.64
N ALA A 367 33.02 0.28 9.50
CA ALA A 367 33.82 -0.08 8.33
C ALA A 367 34.02 -1.60 8.23
N LEU A 368 34.28 -2.28 9.35
CA LEU A 368 34.37 -3.74 9.41
C LEU A 368 33.05 -4.42 9.01
N LEU A 369 31.91 -3.90 9.46
CA LEU A 369 30.60 -4.42 9.05
C LEU A 369 30.32 -4.22 7.56
N VAL A 370 30.71 -3.09 6.99
CA VAL A 370 30.62 -2.83 5.54
C VAL A 370 31.46 -3.86 4.77
N LEU A 371 32.72 -4.06 5.17
CA LEU A 371 33.60 -5.05 4.55
C LEU A 371 33.07 -6.47 4.68
N LEU A 372 32.56 -6.84 5.87
CA LEU A 372 31.92 -8.13 6.10
C LEU A 372 30.73 -8.34 5.16
N SER A 373 29.84 -7.35 5.05
CA SER A 373 28.70 -7.38 4.13
C SER A 373 29.14 -7.56 2.68
N SER A 374 30.14 -6.79 2.22
CA SER A 374 30.72 -6.89 0.87
C SER A 374 31.28 -8.29 0.57
N CYS A 375 32.06 -8.84 1.50
CA CYS A 375 32.63 -10.18 1.37
C CYS A 375 31.55 -11.26 1.35
N LEU A 376 30.52 -11.16 2.20
CA LEU A 376 29.40 -12.10 2.23
C LEU A 376 28.60 -12.10 0.92
N MET A 377 28.40 -10.94 0.29
CA MET A 377 27.73 -10.84 -1.01
C MET A 377 28.48 -11.58 -2.13
N VAL A 378 29.81 -11.51 -2.14
CA VAL A 378 30.64 -12.15 -3.17
C VAL A 378 31.00 -13.61 -2.82
N SER A 379 30.78 -14.02 -1.57
CA SER A 379 31.09 -15.36 -1.08
C SER A 379 30.35 -16.48 -1.82
N ASN A 380 30.87 -17.70 -1.72
CA ASN A 380 30.23 -18.92 -2.24
C ASN A 380 29.26 -19.57 -1.25
N ILE A 381 28.89 -18.88 -0.16
CA ILE A 381 27.98 -19.39 0.86
C ILE A 381 26.57 -19.46 0.27
N PRO A 382 25.89 -20.62 0.32
CA PRO A 382 24.54 -20.75 -0.22
C PRO A 382 23.52 -20.13 0.74
N TYR A 383 22.77 -19.14 0.28
CA TYR A 383 21.71 -18.47 1.05
C TYR A 383 20.34 -18.82 0.51
N ARG A 384 19.37 -19.04 1.39
CA ARG A 384 17.96 -19.28 1.02
C ARG A 384 17.33 -17.99 0.50
N HIS A 385 16.54 -18.07 -0.56
CA HIS A 385 15.76 -16.94 -1.06
C HIS A 385 14.60 -16.62 -0.11
N PHE A 386 14.59 -15.41 0.46
CA PHE A 386 13.53 -14.97 1.39
C PHE A 386 12.10 -15.20 0.87
N GLY A 387 11.76 -14.63 -0.29
CA GLY A 387 10.40 -14.72 -0.83
C GLY A 387 9.98 -16.10 -1.37
N GLN A 388 10.92 -16.97 -1.75
CA GLN A 388 10.61 -18.25 -2.42
C GLN A 388 10.73 -19.46 -1.50
N SER A 389 11.72 -19.51 -0.62
CA SER A 389 11.96 -20.66 0.25
C SER A 389 11.64 -20.38 1.72
N LEU A 390 11.97 -19.19 2.24
CA LEU A 390 11.72 -18.87 3.65
C LEU A 390 10.25 -18.49 3.91
N TRP A 391 9.70 -17.56 3.12
CA TRP A 391 8.34 -17.05 3.34
C TRP A 391 7.26 -18.13 3.24
N PRO A 392 7.24 -19.01 2.21
CA PRO A 392 6.24 -20.06 2.14
C PRO A 392 6.35 -21.08 3.28
N ALA A 393 7.57 -21.39 3.73
CA ALA A 393 7.84 -22.37 4.78
C ALA A 393 7.32 -21.97 6.17
N PHE A 394 7.16 -20.67 6.44
CA PHE A 394 6.61 -20.25 7.73
C PHE A 394 5.12 -20.62 7.87
N PRO A 395 4.70 -21.18 9.02
CA PRO A 395 3.29 -21.43 9.29
C PRO A 395 2.51 -20.11 9.33
N VAL A 396 1.21 -20.17 9.06
CA VAL A 396 0.33 -18.97 9.01
C VAL A 396 0.37 -18.19 10.33
N THR A 397 0.51 -18.88 11.46
CA THR A 397 0.65 -18.29 12.80
C THR A 397 1.89 -17.41 12.92
N VAL A 398 3.04 -17.87 12.42
CA VAL A 398 4.29 -17.07 12.42
C VAL A 398 4.17 -15.89 11.46
N LYS A 399 3.53 -16.06 10.29
CA LYS A 399 3.26 -14.95 9.36
C LYS A 399 2.37 -13.88 10.00
N LEU A 400 1.31 -14.31 10.69
CA LEU A 400 0.40 -13.42 11.41
C LEU A 400 1.11 -12.71 12.57
N LEU A 401 1.92 -13.44 13.34
CA LEU A 401 2.73 -12.87 14.42
C LEU A 401 3.71 -11.82 13.88
N LEU A 402 4.42 -12.12 12.79
CA LEU A 402 5.36 -11.18 12.17
C LEU A 402 4.64 -9.94 11.66
N LEU A 403 3.43 -10.09 11.09
CA LEU A 403 2.59 -8.96 10.69
C LEU A 403 2.17 -8.11 11.91
N VAL A 404 1.75 -8.74 13.01
CA VAL A 404 1.38 -8.03 14.25
C VAL A 404 2.59 -7.31 14.82
N VAL A 405 3.74 -7.95 14.93
CA VAL A 405 4.99 -7.35 15.42
C VAL A 405 5.41 -6.18 14.53
N LEU A 406 5.34 -6.32 13.20
CA LEU A 406 5.61 -5.23 12.27
C LEU A 406 4.62 -4.06 12.45
N THR A 407 3.34 -4.36 12.65
CA THR A 407 2.29 -3.35 12.83
C THR A 407 2.46 -2.62 14.15
N VAL A 408 2.76 -3.33 15.24
CA VAL A 408 3.07 -2.75 16.54
C VAL A 408 4.35 -1.92 16.47
N PHE A 409 5.37 -2.42 15.78
CA PHE A 409 6.62 -1.69 15.55
C PHE A 409 6.39 -0.37 14.81
N VAL A 410 5.65 -0.39 13.69
CA VAL A 410 5.28 0.83 12.95
C VAL A 410 4.47 1.79 13.82
N ASN A 411 3.52 1.29 14.62
CA ASN A 411 2.77 2.15 15.54
C ASN A 411 3.67 2.78 16.63
N ILE A 412 4.61 2.02 17.18
CA ILE A 412 5.60 2.55 18.14
C ILE A 412 6.47 3.63 17.48
N MET A 413 6.91 3.42 16.22
CA MET A 413 7.65 4.44 15.46
C MET A 413 6.84 5.73 15.29
N LEU A 414 5.54 5.61 14.99
CA LEU A 414 4.66 6.76 14.75
C LEU A 414 4.34 7.53 16.04
N VAL A 415 4.21 6.84 17.18
CA VAL A 415 3.89 7.45 18.48
C VAL A 415 5.12 8.11 19.10
N LYS A 416 6.28 7.46 19.05
CA LYS A 416 7.51 7.96 19.69
C LYS A 416 8.32 8.81 18.70
N ARG A 417 7.78 10.00 18.37
CA ARG A 417 8.32 10.96 17.39
C ARG A 417 9.82 11.33 17.59
N ARG A 418 10.38 11.08 18.78
CA ARG A 418 11.76 11.46 19.16
C ARG A 418 12.80 10.33 19.05
N ASP A 419 12.42 9.05 19.09
CA ASP A 419 13.38 7.92 19.13
C ASP A 419 13.21 6.89 17.99
N TRP A 420 12.34 7.18 17.01
CA TRP A 420 12.03 6.25 15.92
C TRP A 420 13.27 5.84 15.11
N GLU A 421 14.24 6.75 14.96
CA GLU A 421 15.49 6.49 14.22
C GLU A 421 16.29 5.33 14.83
N PHE A 422 16.47 5.37 16.15
CA PHE A 422 17.24 4.36 16.88
C PHE A 422 16.59 2.98 16.74
N ALA A 423 15.28 2.91 16.98
CA ALA A 423 14.56 1.64 16.93
C ALA A 423 14.45 1.09 15.49
N PHE A 424 14.32 1.97 14.48
CA PHE A 424 14.40 1.59 13.07
C PHE A 424 15.75 0.96 12.69
N VAL A 425 16.85 1.60 13.06
CA VAL A 425 18.20 1.13 12.74
C VAL A 425 18.50 -0.21 13.41
N TRP A 426 18.17 -0.35 14.69
CA TRP A 426 18.37 -1.61 15.42
C TRP A 426 17.51 -2.76 14.90
N PHE A 427 16.27 -2.47 14.52
CA PHE A 427 15.39 -3.44 13.88
C PHE A 427 16.00 -3.95 12.56
N CYS A 428 16.50 -3.05 11.73
CA CYS A 428 17.18 -3.41 10.48
C CYS A 428 18.47 -4.21 10.72
N MET A 429 19.25 -3.83 11.72
CA MET A 429 20.47 -4.54 12.12
C MET A 429 20.16 -5.96 12.60
N LEU A 430 19.15 -6.11 13.46
CA LEU A 430 18.71 -7.41 13.96
C LEU A 430 18.24 -8.31 12.83
N ILE A 431 17.39 -7.81 11.93
CA ILE A 431 16.86 -8.62 10.81
C ILE A 431 17.98 -9.03 9.85
N SER A 432 18.87 -8.11 9.48
CA SER A 432 19.96 -8.41 8.55
C SER A 432 20.99 -9.36 9.12
N THR A 433 21.33 -9.24 10.41
CA THR A 433 22.23 -10.19 11.09
C THR A 433 21.59 -11.56 11.24
N LEU A 434 20.33 -11.64 11.69
CA LEU A 434 19.60 -12.91 11.75
C LEU A 434 19.54 -13.59 10.38
N TYR A 435 19.30 -12.82 9.32
CA TYR A 435 19.31 -13.35 7.96
C TYR A 435 20.71 -13.84 7.55
N ALA A 436 21.75 -13.05 7.79
CA ALA A 436 23.12 -13.40 7.41
C ALA A 436 23.62 -14.70 8.06
N PHE A 437 23.18 -15.01 9.28
CA PHE A 437 23.56 -16.23 10.00
C PHE A 437 22.60 -17.41 9.76
N PHE A 438 21.29 -17.20 9.87
CA PHE A 438 20.32 -18.30 9.87
C PHE A 438 19.73 -18.64 8.50
N ALA A 439 19.87 -17.77 7.49
CA ALA A 439 19.37 -18.05 6.16
C ALA A 439 20.33 -18.89 5.30
N VAL A 440 21.46 -19.34 5.85
CA VAL A 440 22.40 -20.22 5.16
C VAL A 440 21.73 -21.59 4.88
N ALA A 441 21.76 -22.03 3.63
CA ALA A 441 21.17 -23.30 3.21
C ALA A 441 21.95 -24.48 3.81
N SER A 442 21.24 -25.47 4.33
CA SER A 442 21.86 -26.67 4.91
C SER A 442 22.28 -27.65 3.81
N ARG A 443 23.26 -28.53 4.11
CA ARG A 443 23.75 -29.55 3.16
C ARG A 443 22.64 -30.46 2.63
N LYS A 444 21.61 -30.77 3.44
CA LYS A 444 20.45 -31.58 3.02
C LYS A 444 19.67 -30.93 1.88
N GLN A 445 19.50 -29.60 1.91
CA GLN A 445 18.75 -28.87 0.89
C GLN A 445 19.55 -28.57 -0.38
N LEU A 446 20.86 -28.78 -0.37
CA LEU A 446 21.69 -28.73 -1.56
C LEU A 446 21.73 -30.08 -2.30
N ALA A 447 21.24 -31.14 -1.66
CA ALA A 447 21.19 -32.50 -2.19
C ALA A 447 19.81 -32.90 -2.73
N GLU A 448 18.77 -32.10 -2.44
CA GLU A 448 17.43 -32.12 -3.06
C GLU A 448 17.42 -31.24 -4.32
#